data_AF-A0A350Y3J7-F1
#
_entry.id   AF-A0A350Y3J7-F1
#
_cell.length_a   1.000
_cell.length_b   1.000
_cell.length_c   1.000
_cell.angle_alpha   90.00
_cell.angle_beta   90.00
_cell.angle_gamma   90.00
#
_symmetry.space_group_name_H-M   'P 1'
#
loop_
_entity.id
_entity.type
_entity.pdbx_description
1 polymer ?
#
loop_
_entity_poly.entity_id
_entity_poly.type
_entity_poly.pdbx_seq_one_letter_code
_entity_poly.pdbx_strand_id
1 'polypeptide(L)'
;LSAFQTELIQPSVQIARQKIPVSIGITTGTVRRPVTMKQIQQQVQEVRARGFKGVSFFYWETLWSYLTPESPHHRRRGFRELFTYRAIQSISH
;
A
#
# COMPACT_ATOMS: atom_id res chain seq x y z
N LEU A 1 2.23 -9.37 8.77
CA LEU A 1 1.13 -9.48 7.77
C LEU A 1 -0.22 -9.79 8.41
N SER A 2 -0.29 -10.72 9.37
CA SER A 2 -1.54 -11.08 10.07
C SER A 2 -2.32 -9.89 10.64
N ALA A 3 -1.69 -9.00 11.41
CA ALA A 3 -2.35 -7.83 11.98
C ALA A 3 -3.00 -6.93 10.91
N PHE A 4 -2.29 -6.69 9.80
CA PHE A 4 -2.82 -5.93 8.67
C PHE A 4 -4.03 -6.61 8.03
N GLN A 5 -3.98 -7.93 7.83
CA GLN A 5 -5.12 -8.70 7.30
C GLN A 5 -6.34 -8.62 8.23
N THR A 6 -6.13 -8.62 9.56
CA THR A 6 -7.19 -8.43 10.55
C THR A 6 -7.82 -7.03 10.46
N GLU A 7 -7.03 -5.98 10.25
CA GLU A 7 -7.54 -4.62 10.05
C GLU A 7 -8.45 -4.53 8.81
N LEU A 8 -8.08 -5.20 7.71
CA LEU A 8 -8.88 -5.19 6.49
C LEU A 8 -10.25 -5.86 6.63
N ILE A 9 -10.45 -6.73 7.62
CA ILE A 9 -11.73 -7.43 7.87
C ILE A 9 -12.55 -6.82 9.00
N GLN A 10 -12.11 -5.68 9.55
CA GLN A 10 -12.87 -4.97 10.58
C GLN A 10 -14.31 -4.68 10.09
N PRO A 11 -15.34 -4.84 10.94
CA PRO A 11 -16.74 -4.67 10.52
C PRO A 11 -17.02 -3.30 9.88
N SER A 12 -16.41 -2.23 10.40
CA SER A 12 -16.54 -0.87 9.85
C SER A 12 -16.03 -0.78 8.40
N VAL A 13 -14.90 -1.43 8.11
CA VAL A 13 -14.34 -1.50 6.76
C VAL A 13 -15.27 -2.28 5.84
N GLN A 14 -15.78 -3.43 6.28
CA GLN A 14 -16.69 -4.25 5.48
C GLN A 14 -18.00 -3.52 5.17
N ILE A 15 -18.57 -2.82 6.14
CA ILE A 15 -19.78 -2.01 5.96
C ILE A 15 -19.53 -0.84 5.01
N ALA A 16 -18.40 -0.13 5.14
CA ALA A 16 -18.06 0.99 4.27
C ALA A 16 -17.94 0.54 2.80
N ARG A 17 -17.30 -0.60 2.56
CA ARG A 17 -17.09 -1.16 1.20
C ARG A 17 -18.37 -1.55 0.48
N GLN A 18 -19.45 -1.78 1.20
CA GLN A 18 -20.77 -2.04 0.62
C GLN A 18 -21.47 -0.74 0.15
N LYS A 19 -21.01 0.43 0.62
CA LYS A 19 -21.67 1.72 0.41
C LYS A 19 -20.88 2.67 -0.48
N ILE A 20 -19.55 2.65 -0.39
CA ILE A 20 -18.66 3.57 -1.11
C ILE A 20 -17.38 2.86 -1.62
N PRO A 21 -16.72 3.41 -2.65
CA PRO A 21 -15.35 3.03 -2.99
C PRO A 21 -14.40 3.22 -1.80
N VAL A 22 -13.72 2.16 -1.37
CA VAL A 22 -12.75 2.23 -0.27
C VAL A 22 -11.35 1.92 -0.78
N SER A 23 -10.42 2.81 -0.46
CA SER A 23 -8.97 2.65 -0.64
C SER A 23 -8.28 2.49 0.71
N ILE A 24 -7.12 1.82 0.73
CA ILE A 24 -6.38 1.54 1.97
C ILE A 24 -5.11 2.39 2.03
N GLY A 25 -4.94 3.09 3.15
CA GLY A 25 -3.69 3.76 3.49
C GLY A 25 -2.68 2.79 4.08
N ILE A 26 -1.50 2.69 3.47
CA ILE A 26 -0.40 1.84 3.93
C ILE A 26 0.71 2.72 4.50
N THR A 27 1.09 2.48 5.76
CA THR A 27 2.28 3.11 6.35
C THR A 27 3.55 2.44 5.84
N THR A 28 4.54 3.23 5.43
CA THR A 28 5.86 2.71 5.06
C THR A 28 6.84 2.73 6.25
N GLY A 29 6.34 3.10 7.44
CA GLY A 29 7.08 3.17 8.70
C GLY A 29 7.60 4.58 9.00
N THR A 30 8.14 4.78 10.19
CA THR A 30 8.85 6.02 10.56
C THR A 30 10.35 5.82 10.46
N VAL A 31 11.15 6.90 10.49
CA VAL A 31 12.63 6.80 10.44
C VAL A 31 13.19 5.82 11.48
N ARG A 32 12.56 5.77 12.66
CA ARG A 32 12.97 4.85 13.75
C ARG A 32 12.47 3.41 13.56
N ARG A 33 11.40 3.22 12.81
CA ARG A 33 10.73 1.92 12.60
C ARG A 33 10.25 1.81 11.15
N PRO A 34 11.18 1.68 10.18
CA PRO A 34 10.80 1.56 8.78
C PRO A 34 10.15 0.19 8.51
N VAL A 35 9.20 0.15 7.57
CA VAL A 35 8.61 -1.09 7.07
C VAL A 35 9.38 -1.51 5.82
N THR A 36 9.76 -2.80 5.74
CA THR A 36 10.53 -3.33 4.60
C THR A 36 9.75 -3.20 3.30
N MET A 37 10.44 -3.00 2.18
CA MET A 37 9.79 -2.90 0.87
C MET A 37 9.02 -4.18 0.54
N LYS A 38 9.56 -5.35 0.91
CA LYS A 38 8.86 -6.65 0.79
C LYS A 38 7.52 -6.66 1.52
N GLN A 39 7.47 -6.16 2.76
CA GLN A 39 6.22 -6.13 3.53
C GLN A 39 5.22 -5.14 2.92
N ILE A 40 5.67 -3.98 2.45
CA ILE A 40 4.82 -3.02 1.73
C ILE A 40 4.22 -3.68 0.47
N GLN A 41 5.02 -4.41 -0.30
CA GLN A 41 4.53 -5.16 -1.46
C GLN A 41 3.46 -6.19 -1.10
N GLN A 42 3.68 -6.96 -0.03
CA GLN A 42 2.69 -7.92 0.47
C GLN A 42 1.38 -7.25 0.91
N GLN A 43 1.46 -6.10 1.58
CA GLN A 43 0.28 -5.33 1.98
C GLN A 43 -0.49 -4.82 0.76
N VAL A 44 0.20 -4.30 -0.27
CA VAL A 44 -0.45 -3.88 -1.53
C VAL A 44 -1.12 -5.07 -2.22
N GLN A 45 -0.48 -6.24 -2.23
CA GLN A 45 -1.07 -7.46 -2.79
C GLN A 45 -2.33 -7.88 -2.04
N GLU A 46 -2.35 -7.84 -0.72
CA GLU A 46 -3.57 -8.11 0.08
C GLU A 46 -4.71 -7.15 -0.24
N VAL A 47 -4.41 -5.86 -0.39
CA VAL A 47 -5.41 -4.85 -0.76
C VAL A 47 -6.00 -5.13 -2.15
N ARG A 48 -5.15 -5.50 -3.12
CA ARG A 48 -5.58 -5.86 -4.48
C ARG A 48 -6.38 -7.16 -4.51
N ALA A 49 -5.89 -8.20 -3.87
CA ALA A 49 -6.53 -9.52 -3.82
C ALA A 49 -7.94 -9.45 -3.23
N ARG A 50 -8.17 -8.51 -2.32
CA ARG A 50 -9.47 -8.28 -1.68
C ARG A 50 -10.37 -7.33 -2.47
N GLY A 51 -9.91 -6.72 -3.56
CA GLY A 51 -10.72 -5.85 -4.42
C GLY A 51 -11.00 -4.45 -3.85
N PHE A 52 -10.14 -3.92 -2.99
CA PHE A 52 -10.21 -2.50 -2.61
C PHE A 52 -9.90 -1.61 -3.82
N LYS A 53 -10.43 -0.39 -3.83
CA LYS A 53 -10.41 0.48 -5.01
C LYS A 53 -9.09 1.23 -5.21
N GLY A 54 -8.19 1.19 -4.23
CA GLY A 54 -6.88 1.80 -4.34
C GLY A 54 -6.01 1.65 -3.09
N VAL A 55 -4.79 2.17 -3.20
CA VAL A 55 -3.84 2.30 -2.11
C VAL A 55 -3.30 3.72 -2.05
N SER A 56 -3.01 4.20 -0.85
CA SER A 56 -2.17 5.38 -0.61
C SER A 56 -1.01 4.99 0.31
N PHE A 57 0.07 5.76 0.28
CA PHE A 57 1.23 5.54 1.14
C PHE A 57 1.44 6.70 2.08
N PHE A 58 1.70 6.40 3.35
CA PHE A 58 2.07 7.38 4.36
C PHE A 58 3.57 7.27 4.69
N TYR A 59 4.18 8.41 5.02
CA TYR A 59 5.61 8.63 5.23
C TYR A 59 6.43 8.45 3.93
N TRP A 60 6.67 9.56 3.22
CA TRP A 60 7.37 9.50 1.92
C TRP A 60 8.87 9.25 2.11
N GLU A 61 9.44 9.75 3.21
CA GLU A 61 10.86 9.65 3.49
C GLU A 61 11.24 8.18 3.64
N THR A 62 10.49 7.43 4.41
CA THR A 62 10.72 5.99 4.59
C THR A 62 10.26 5.17 3.40
N LEU A 63 9.44 5.71 2.48
CA LEU A 63 9.05 4.97 1.27
C LEU A 63 10.24 4.66 0.35
N TRP A 64 11.12 5.62 0.10
CA TRP A 64 12.16 5.45 -0.93
C TRP A 64 13.43 6.32 -0.75
N SER A 65 13.59 6.98 0.39
CA SER A 65 14.78 7.81 0.67
C SER A 65 15.90 7.00 1.33
N TYR A 66 16.93 7.69 1.82
CA TYR A 66 18.07 7.13 2.55
C TYR A 66 17.79 6.90 4.05
N LEU A 67 16.56 7.16 4.53
CA LEU A 67 16.19 7.05 5.95
C LEU A 67 15.78 5.63 6.38
N THR A 68 16.18 4.60 5.64
CA THR A 68 15.91 3.20 5.95
C THR A 68 17.16 2.33 5.76
N PRO A 69 17.28 1.17 6.42
CA PRO A 69 18.38 0.23 6.17
C PRO A 69 18.43 -0.32 4.73
N GLU A 70 17.29 -0.37 4.03
CA GLU A 70 17.26 -0.75 2.62
C GLU A 70 17.75 0.41 1.75
N SER A 71 18.59 0.11 0.76
CA SER A 71 19.09 1.15 -0.14
C SER A 71 17.95 1.85 -0.89
N PRO A 72 18.06 3.17 -1.15
CA PRO A 72 17.05 3.88 -1.94
C PRO A 72 16.81 3.26 -3.32
N HIS A 73 17.85 2.70 -3.94
CA HIS A 73 17.71 2.00 -5.21
C HIS A 73 16.86 0.74 -5.10
N HIS A 74 17.05 -0.07 -4.05
CA HIS A 74 16.21 -1.23 -3.76
C HIS A 74 14.75 -0.80 -3.58
N ARG A 75 14.49 0.20 -2.74
CA ARG A 75 13.13 0.66 -2.44
C ARG A 75 12.44 1.29 -3.64
N ARG A 76 13.13 2.13 -4.41
CA ARG A 76 12.60 2.72 -5.66
C ARG A 76 12.27 1.65 -6.71
N ARG A 77 13.10 0.61 -6.82
CA ARG A 77 12.82 -0.54 -7.70
C ARG A 77 11.57 -1.28 -7.23
N GLY A 78 11.53 -1.69 -5.96
CA GLY A 78 10.39 -2.41 -5.41
C GLY A 78 9.09 -1.61 -5.45
N PHE A 79 9.15 -0.28 -5.31
CA PHE A 79 8.01 0.59 -5.49
C PHE A 79 7.52 0.63 -6.95
N ARG A 80 8.43 0.75 -7.93
CA ARG A 80 8.04 0.69 -9.36
C ARG A 80 7.38 -0.64 -9.73
N GLU A 81 7.84 -1.75 -9.17
CA GLU A 81 7.25 -3.08 -9.37
C GLU A 81 5.79 -3.17 -8.88
N LEU A 82 5.34 -2.26 -8.00
CA LEU A 82 3.94 -2.18 -7.62
C LEU A 82 3.06 -1.69 -8.78
N PHE A 83 3.60 -0.93 -9.75
CA PHE A 83 2.85 -0.23 -10.79
C PHE A 83 3.23 -0.70 -12.20
N THR A 84 3.23 -2.02 -12.40
CA THR A 84 3.52 -2.64 -13.71
C THR A 84 2.43 -2.43 -14.75
N TYR A 85 1.20 -2.11 -14.32
CA TYR A 85 0.09 -1.76 -15.21
C TYR A 85 -0.09 -0.25 -15.27
N ARG A 86 -0.26 0.30 -16.48
CA ARG A 86 -0.68 1.70 -16.66
C ARG A 86 -2.03 1.90 -15.97
N ALA A 87 -2.18 3.03 -15.29
CA ALA A 87 -3.50 3.49 -14.89
C ALA A 87 -4.34 3.68 -16.16
N ILE A 88 -5.33 2.82 -16.38
CA ILE A 88 -6.30 3.01 -17.45
C ILE A 88 -7.16 4.19 -17.00
N GLN A 89 -6.94 5.37 -17.59
CA GLN A 89 -7.88 6.46 -17.46
C GLN A 89 -9.12 6.11 -18.27
N SER A 90 -10.08 5.42 -17.64
CA SER A 90 -11.44 5.36 -18.14
C SER A 90 -12.04 6.75 -17.94
N ILE A 91 -11.83 7.65 -18.92
CA ILE A 91 -12.67 8.84 -19.05
C ILE A 91 -14.00 8.30 -19.58
N SER A 92 -14.91 7.99 -18.66
CA SER A 92 -16.31 7.76 -19.02
C SER A 92 -16.93 9.14 -19.27
N HIS A 93 -17.14 9.47 -20.54
CA HIS A 93 -18.02 10.56 -20.98
C HIS A 93 -19.49 10.19 -20.76
#